data_AF-A0A537SHR3-F1
#
_entry.id   AF-A0A537SHR3-F1
#
_cell.length_a   1.000
_cell.length_b   1.000
_cell.length_c   1.000
_cell.angle_alpha   90.00
_cell.angle_beta   90.00
_cell.angle_gamma   90.00
#
_symmetry.space_group_name_H-M   'P 1'
#
loop_
_entity.id
_entity.type
_entity.pdbx_description
1 polymer ?
#
loop_
_entity_poly.entity_id
_entity_poly.type
_entity_poly.pdbx_seq_one_letter_code
_entity_poly.pdbx_strand_id
1 'polypeptide(L)'
;MDARMRRVGADDELRRLASRPVEPLSLSARWYKWALYDRDPVERWSKGRVTLLGDSAHAMLPYLGQGAAMAIEDACVLSAAIARYAADLDAALLAYERLRAPRARAAVLGSRERARENHLASPWAQLKRDVKFALRERFGRDKTVFQTAWLYGYDVGRELQ
;
A
#
# COMPACT_ATOMS: atom_id res chain seq x y z
N MET A 1 -2.88 3.31 -23.12
CA MET A 1 -1.65 2.97 -22.37
C MET A 1 -1.29 1.53 -22.72
N ASP A 2 -0.32 1.36 -23.62
CA ASP A 2 0.15 0.05 -24.10
C ASP A 2 1.17 -0.52 -23.10
N ALA A 3 0.68 -1.20 -22.06
CA ALA A 3 1.50 -1.95 -21.13
C ALA A 3 1.99 -3.23 -21.82
N ARG A 4 3.04 -3.12 -22.66
CA ARG A 4 3.65 -4.28 -23.32
C ARG A 4 4.22 -5.23 -22.27
N MET A 5 3.43 -6.25 -21.96
CA MET A 5 3.81 -7.44 -21.22
C MET A 5 4.94 -8.13 -22.00
N ARG A 6 6.19 -7.94 -21.56
CA ARG A 6 7.32 -8.64 -22.16
C ARG A 6 7.42 -10.02 -21.53
N ARG A 7 7.31 -11.06 -22.36
CA ARG A 7 7.75 -12.40 -21.99
C ARG A 7 9.24 -12.34 -21.71
N VAL A 8 9.65 -12.69 -20.50
CA VAL A 8 11.05 -13.00 -20.20
C VAL A 8 11.22 -14.47 -20.55
N GLY A 9 12.10 -14.78 -21.51
CA GLY A 9 12.50 -16.17 -21.77
C GLY A 9 13.11 -16.76 -20.52
N ALA A 10 12.67 -17.96 -20.13
CA ALA A 10 12.96 -18.55 -18.83
C ALA A 10 14.46 -18.82 -18.57
N ASP A 11 15.32 -18.80 -19.60
CA ASP A 11 16.55 -19.59 -19.50
C ASP A 11 17.81 -18.84 -19.04
N ASP A 12 17.95 -17.53 -19.30
CA ASP A 12 19.21 -16.81 -19.00
C ASP A 12 19.15 -15.86 -17.78
N GLU A 13 18.04 -15.14 -17.55
CA GLU A 13 17.90 -14.29 -16.34
C GLU A 13 17.76 -15.15 -15.06
N LEU A 14 17.07 -16.29 -15.15
CA LEU A 14 16.86 -17.18 -14.00
C LEU A 14 18.15 -17.90 -13.58
N ARG A 15 19.01 -18.31 -14.53
CA ARG A 15 20.32 -18.92 -14.21
C ARG A 15 21.23 -17.98 -13.42
N ARG A 16 21.13 -16.66 -13.64
CA ARG A 16 21.86 -15.65 -12.85
C ARG A 16 21.30 -15.46 -11.43
N LEU A 17 20.00 -15.70 -11.24
CA LEU A 17 19.33 -15.63 -9.93
C LEU A 17 19.41 -16.95 -9.14
N ALA A 18 19.72 -18.07 -9.80
CA ALA A 18 19.74 -19.43 -9.27
C ALA A 18 20.93 -19.78 -8.35
N SER A 19 21.71 -18.82 -7.87
CA SER A 19 22.80 -19.07 -6.90
C SER A 19 22.32 -19.36 -5.47
N ARG A 20 21.00 -19.37 -5.24
CA ARG A 20 20.29 -19.75 -4.00
C ARG A 20 19.07 -20.60 -4.35
N PRO A 21 18.52 -21.44 -3.44
CA PRO A 21 17.52 -22.43 -3.81
C PRO A 21 16.25 -21.75 -4.34
N VAL A 22 16.10 -21.80 -5.67
CA VAL A 22 14.98 -21.29 -6.47
C VAL A 22 13.89 -22.35 -6.66
N GLU A 23 13.86 -23.39 -5.82
CA GLU A 23 12.91 -24.52 -5.95
C GLU A 23 11.44 -24.12 -6.17
N PRO A 24 10.89 -23.10 -5.47
CA PRO A 24 9.51 -22.69 -5.71
C PRO A 24 9.29 -22.09 -7.10
N LEU A 25 10.33 -21.51 -7.71
CA LEU A 25 10.24 -20.88 -9.04
C LEU A 25 10.25 -21.91 -10.18
N SER A 26 10.65 -23.16 -9.93
CA SER A 26 10.53 -24.23 -10.95
C SER A 26 9.12 -24.80 -11.06
N LEU A 27 8.22 -24.51 -10.11
CA LEU A 27 6.87 -25.09 -10.07
C LEU A 27 5.88 -24.45 -11.04
N SER A 28 6.15 -23.23 -11.52
CA SER A 28 5.30 -22.59 -12.53
C SER A 28 5.89 -22.74 -13.93
N ALA A 29 5.06 -23.15 -14.88
CA ALA A 29 5.41 -23.20 -16.29
C ALA A 29 5.64 -21.80 -16.91
N ARG A 30 5.18 -20.72 -16.26
CA ARG A 30 5.22 -19.35 -16.80
C ARG A 30 5.45 -18.30 -15.73
N TRP A 31 6.19 -17.26 -16.11
CA TRP A 31 6.53 -16.12 -15.26
C TRP A 31 6.26 -14.79 -15.96
N TYR A 32 5.82 -13.81 -15.18
CA TYR A 32 5.62 -12.44 -15.65
C TYR A 32 6.39 -11.48 -14.74
N LYS A 33 7.06 -10.51 -15.36
CA LYS A 33 7.80 -9.46 -14.67
C LYS A 33 6.97 -8.18 -14.70
N TRP A 34 6.61 -7.69 -13.52
CA TRP A 34 5.82 -6.47 -13.35
C TRP A 34 6.68 -5.41 -12.70
N ALA A 35 6.79 -4.25 -13.33
CA ALA A 35 7.37 -3.08 -12.70
C ALA A 35 6.36 -2.52 -11.70
N LEU A 36 6.77 -2.38 -10.45
CA LEU A 36 5.94 -1.82 -9.38
C LEU A 36 6.17 -0.30 -9.34
N TYR A 37 5.08 0.45 -9.48
CA TYR A 37 5.09 1.91 -9.43
C TYR A 37 4.15 2.40 -8.34
N ASP A 38 4.54 3.48 -7.68
CA ASP A 38 3.68 4.27 -6.81
C ASP A 38 3.78 5.76 -7.19
N ARG A 39 3.14 6.63 -6.42
CA ARG A 39 3.24 8.08 -6.59
C ARG A 39 3.46 8.76 -5.25
N ASP A 40 4.05 9.95 -5.29
CA ASP A 40 4.06 10.82 -4.11
C ASP A 40 2.63 11.17 -3.70
N PRO A 41 2.35 11.29 -2.38
CA PRO A 41 1.02 11.63 -1.89
C PRO A 41 0.48 12.90 -2.55
N VAL A 42 -0.71 12.80 -3.14
CA VAL A 42 -1.37 13.93 -3.80
C VAL A 42 -1.88 14.91 -2.74
N GLU A 43 -1.53 16.19 -2.88
CA GLU A 43 -1.89 17.23 -1.90
C GLU A 43 -3.36 17.67 -1.96
N ARG A 44 -3.98 17.62 -3.15
CA ARG A 44 -5.37 18.01 -3.38
C ARG A 44 -6.11 16.96 -4.18
N TRP A 45 -7.20 16.43 -3.65
CA TRP A 45 -8.01 15.41 -4.31
C TRP A 45 -9.22 16.00 -5.03
N SER A 46 -9.78 17.09 -4.49
CA SER A 46 -11.07 17.64 -4.92
C SER A 46 -10.93 19.01 -5.57
N LYS A 47 -11.72 19.24 -6.62
CA LYS A 47 -11.85 20.53 -7.29
C LYS A 47 -13.25 20.66 -7.88
N GLY A 48 -14.05 21.57 -7.32
CA GLY A 48 -15.48 21.65 -7.62
C GLY A 48 -16.14 20.30 -7.38
N ARG A 49 -16.90 19.81 -8.37
CA ARG A 49 -17.70 18.58 -8.28
C ARG A 49 -16.93 17.29 -8.63
N VAL A 50 -15.59 17.31 -8.59
CA VAL A 50 -14.74 16.16 -8.92
C VAL A 50 -13.80 15.87 -7.76
N THR A 51 -13.64 14.60 -7.40
CA THR A 51 -12.66 14.12 -6.42
C THR A 51 -11.98 12.83 -6.88
N LEU A 52 -10.79 12.56 -6.34
CA LEU A 52 -10.01 11.34 -6.58
C LEU A 52 -10.30 10.27 -5.51
N LEU A 53 -10.22 8.99 -5.88
CA LEU A 53 -10.33 7.85 -4.96
C LEU A 53 -9.51 6.66 -5.46
N GLY A 54 -9.14 5.75 -4.55
CA GLY A 54 -8.32 4.59 -4.91
C GLY A 54 -6.96 4.98 -5.49
N ASP A 55 -6.44 4.19 -6.42
CA ASP A 55 -5.12 4.42 -7.04
C ASP A 55 -4.97 5.79 -7.73
N SER A 56 -6.08 6.40 -8.15
CA SER A 56 -6.04 7.76 -8.71
C SER A 56 -5.62 8.82 -7.69
N ALA A 57 -5.89 8.57 -6.40
CA ALA A 57 -5.53 9.41 -5.27
C ALA A 57 -4.26 8.93 -4.56
N HIS A 58 -4.07 7.60 -4.46
CA HIS A 58 -3.07 7.00 -3.58
C HIS A 58 -2.47 5.68 -4.07
N ALA A 59 -2.12 5.61 -5.35
CA ALA A 59 -1.31 4.51 -5.88
C ALA A 59 -0.07 4.24 -5.01
N MET A 60 0.04 3.01 -4.50
CA MET A 60 1.06 2.59 -3.53
C MET A 60 1.71 1.26 -3.91
N LEU A 61 2.90 1.01 -3.38
CA LEU A 61 3.54 -0.30 -3.50
C LEU A 61 2.75 -1.37 -2.71
N PRO A 62 2.76 -2.64 -3.14
CA PRO A 62 1.90 -3.68 -2.57
C PRO A 62 2.39 -4.21 -1.21
N TYR A 63 3.43 -3.61 -0.62
CA TYR A 63 4.12 -4.19 0.53
C TYR A 63 3.33 -4.15 1.85
N LEU A 64 2.28 -3.33 1.94
CA LEU A 64 1.31 -3.39 3.04
C LEU A 64 -0.01 -4.08 2.66
N GLY A 65 -0.21 -4.42 1.39
CA GLY A 65 -1.43 -5.06 0.91
C GLY A 65 -2.71 -4.24 1.11
N GLN A 66 -2.62 -2.90 1.19
CA GLN A 66 -3.74 -2.04 1.57
C GLN A 66 -4.40 -1.26 0.42
N GLY A 67 -3.86 -1.26 -0.81
CA GLY A 67 -4.41 -0.43 -1.89
C GLY A 67 -5.92 -0.62 -2.10
N ALA A 68 -6.36 -1.88 -2.23
CA ALA A 68 -7.78 -2.21 -2.40
C ALA A 68 -8.63 -1.88 -1.17
N ALA A 69 -8.16 -2.20 0.04
CA ALA A 69 -8.85 -1.88 1.27
C ALA A 69 -9.04 -0.35 1.43
N MET A 70 -8.02 0.42 1.06
CA MET A 70 -8.06 1.87 1.09
C MET A 70 -9.09 2.45 0.12
N ALA A 71 -9.20 1.90 -1.09
CA ALA A 71 -10.24 2.29 -2.04
C ALA A 71 -11.66 1.95 -1.55
N ILE A 72 -11.85 0.84 -0.83
CA ILE A 72 -13.14 0.47 -0.24
C ILE A 72 -13.51 1.45 0.89
N GLU A 73 -12.56 1.75 1.78
CA GLU A 73 -12.77 2.75 2.84
C GLU A 73 -13.09 4.14 2.24
N ASP A 74 -12.43 4.53 1.15
CA ASP A 74 -12.74 5.78 0.45
C ASP A 74 -14.19 5.80 -0.03
N ALA A 75 -14.69 4.71 -0.62
CA ALA A 75 -16.07 4.63 -1.09
C ALA A 75 -17.08 4.77 0.06
N CYS A 76 -16.80 4.14 1.22
CA CYS A 76 -17.62 4.30 2.42
C CYS A 76 -17.67 5.75 2.89
N VAL A 77 -16.50 6.40 3.01
CA VAL A 77 -16.42 7.77 3.50
C VAL A 77 -17.01 8.77 2.51
N LEU A 78 -16.75 8.61 1.22
CA LEU A 78 -17.30 9.47 0.17
C LEU A 78 -18.83 9.39 0.16
N SER A 79 -19.40 8.19 0.22
CA SER A 79 -20.85 7.99 0.29
C SER A 79 -21.46 8.68 1.51
N ALA A 80 -20.84 8.54 2.68
CA ALA A 80 -21.33 9.16 3.91
C ALA A 80 -21.21 10.69 3.88
N ALA A 81 -20.11 11.22 3.34
CA ALA A 81 -19.93 12.66 3.19
C ALA A 81 -20.97 13.28 2.24
N ILE A 82 -21.24 12.63 1.10
CA ILE A 82 -22.28 13.07 0.16
C ILE A 82 -23.67 13.04 0.83
N ALA A 83 -23.98 11.99 1.59
CA ALA A 83 -25.26 11.91 2.30
C ALA A 83 -25.40 13.01 3.37
N ARG A 84 -24.32 13.31 4.11
CA ARG A 84 -24.30 14.33 5.16
C ARG A 84 -24.42 15.76 4.61
N TYR A 85 -23.77 16.05 3.49
CA TYR A 85 -23.75 17.37 2.87
C TYR A 85 -24.53 17.37 1.54
N ALA A 86 -25.71 16.73 1.49
CA ALA A 86 -26.46 16.52 0.25
C ALA A 86 -26.81 17.82 -0.53
N ALA A 87 -26.91 18.96 0.16
CA ALA A 87 -27.17 20.25 -0.46
C ALA A 87 -25.91 20.98 -0.97
N ASP A 88 -24.72 20.54 -0.56
CA ASP A 88 -23.44 21.15 -0.89
C ASP A 88 -22.38 20.08 -1.21
N LEU A 89 -22.32 19.71 -2.49
CA LEU A 89 -21.39 18.69 -2.97
C LEU A 89 -19.94 19.12 -2.81
N ASP A 90 -19.62 20.40 -2.97
CA ASP A 90 -18.23 20.87 -2.83
C ASP A 90 -17.78 20.71 -1.36
N ALA A 91 -18.66 21.01 -0.40
CA ALA A 91 -18.40 20.72 1.02
C ALA A 91 -18.26 19.22 1.30
N ALA A 92 -19.11 18.38 0.68
CA ALA A 92 -19.04 16.92 0.82
C ALA A 92 -17.68 16.37 0.38
N LEU A 93 -17.20 16.77 -0.80
CA LEU A 93 -15.95 16.29 -1.38
C LEU A 93 -14.74 16.76 -0.57
N LEU A 94 -14.75 18.01 -0.09
CA LEU A 94 -13.71 18.52 0.81
C LEU A 94 -13.69 17.79 2.16
N ALA A 95 -14.86 17.44 2.71
CA ALA A 95 -14.94 16.67 3.95
C ALA A 95 -14.36 15.26 3.77
N TYR A 96 -14.71 14.58 2.68
CA TYR A 96 -14.13 13.30 2.28
C TYR A 96 -12.61 13.38 2.16
N GLU A 97 -12.08 14.34 1.40
CA GLU A 97 -10.64 14.52 1.20
C GLU A 97 -9.90 14.76 2.51
N ARG A 98 -10.43 15.64 3.37
CA ARG A 98 -9.80 15.95 4.66
C ARG A 98 -9.68 14.73 5.57
N LEU A 99 -10.66 13.83 5.53
CA LEU A 99 -10.64 12.61 6.33
C LEU A 99 -9.69 11.56 5.73
N ARG A 100 -9.73 11.38 4.40
CA ARG A 100 -9.04 10.27 3.73
C ARG A 100 -7.60 10.56 3.35
N ALA A 101 -7.26 11.78 2.95
CA ALA A 101 -5.92 12.10 2.45
C ALA A 101 -4.80 11.81 3.46
N PRO A 102 -4.92 12.14 4.76
CA PRO A 102 -3.87 11.82 5.74
C PRO A 102 -3.65 10.30 5.90
N ARG A 103 -4.74 9.52 5.91
CA ARG A 103 -4.69 8.07 6.07
C ARG A 103 -4.08 7.39 4.83
N ALA A 104 -4.53 7.77 3.65
CA ALA A 104 -3.99 7.25 2.40
C ALA A 104 -2.49 7.62 2.22
N ARG A 105 -2.10 8.85 2.60
CA ARG A 105 -0.70 9.27 2.65
C ARG A 105 0.15 8.37 3.55
N ALA A 106 -0.35 8.05 4.75
CA ALA A 106 0.35 7.16 5.66
C ALA A 106 0.53 5.74 5.07
N ALA A 107 -0.48 5.23 4.35
CA ALA A 107 -0.40 3.94 3.67
C ALA A 107 0.63 3.93 2.52
N VAL A 108 0.67 4.98 1.69
CA VAL A 108 1.67 5.14 0.62
C VAL A 108 3.09 5.14 1.19
N LEU A 109 3.35 6.02 2.17
CA LEU A 109 4.68 6.18 2.77
C LEU A 109 5.08 4.93 3.56
N GLY A 110 4.15 4.32 4.29
CA GLY A 110 4.38 3.07 5.00
C GLY A 110 4.72 1.91 4.04
N SER A 111 4.10 1.85 2.87
CA SER A 111 4.40 0.85 1.84
C SER A 111 5.79 1.01 1.27
N ARG A 112 6.25 2.25 1.07
CA ARG A 112 7.65 2.54 0.66
C ARG A 112 8.65 2.13 1.73
N GLU A 113 8.35 2.42 3.00
CA GLU A 113 9.25 2.04 4.09
C GLU A 113 9.32 0.52 4.24
N ARG A 114 8.18 -0.18 4.12
CA ARG A 114 8.16 -1.66 4.09
C ARG A 114 8.97 -2.21 2.92
N ALA A 115 8.89 -1.59 1.74
CA ALA A 115 9.71 -1.97 0.59
C ALA A 115 11.21 -1.95 0.93
N ARG A 116 11.68 -0.90 1.63
CA ARG A 116 13.07 -0.74 2.05
C ARG A 116 13.46 -1.76 3.12
N GLU A 117 12.63 -1.94 4.14
CA GLU A 117 12.89 -2.93 5.21
C GLU A 117 12.96 -4.36 4.65
N ASN A 118 12.17 -4.69 3.63
CA ASN A 118 12.17 -6.02 3.01
C ASN A 118 13.40 -6.28 2.13
N HIS A 119 13.96 -5.25 1.49
CA HIS A 119 15.04 -5.38 0.49
C HIS A 119 16.37 -4.78 0.94
N LEU A 120 16.69 -4.89 2.23
CA LEU A 120 17.98 -4.43 2.76
C LEU A 120 19.15 -5.18 2.12
N ALA A 121 20.07 -4.47 1.46
CA ALA A 121 21.20 -5.07 0.77
C ALA A 121 22.30 -5.59 1.72
N SER A 122 22.45 -4.98 2.90
CA SER A 122 23.53 -5.28 3.84
C SER A 122 23.15 -6.38 4.84
N PRO A 123 23.97 -7.43 5.03
CA PRO A 123 23.74 -8.46 6.05
C PRO A 123 23.64 -7.88 7.47
N TRP A 124 24.43 -6.85 7.79
CA TRP A 124 24.36 -6.17 9.08
C TRP A 124 23.05 -5.41 9.27
N ALA A 125 22.55 -4.77 8.21
CA ALA A 125 21.24 -4.11 8.25
C ALA A 125 20.10 -5.13 8.41
N GLN A 126 20.20 -6.28 7.73
CA GLN A 126 19.26 -7.39 7.88
C GLN A 126 19.27 -7.93 9.32
N LEU A 127 20.44 -8.23 9.88
CA LEU A 127 20.56 -8.69 11.27
C LEU A 127 19.97 -7.68 12.26
N LYS A 128 20.25 -6.39 12.09
CA LYS A 128 19.69 -5.32 12.93
C LYS A 128 18.17 -5.29 12.88
N ARG A 129 17.57 -5.40 11.68
CA ARG A 129 16.11 -5.48 11.50
C ARG A 129 15.55 -6.74 12.16
N ASP A 130 16.19 -7.89 11.99
CA ASP A 130 15.70 -9.17 12.50
C ASP A 130 15.72 -9.18 14.04
N VAL A 131 16.79 -8.66 14.66
CA VAL A 131 16.85 -8.45 16.11
C VAL A 131 15.79 -7.46 16.58
N LYS A 132 15.59 -6.34 15.86
CA LYS A 132 14.53 -5.37 16.15
C LYS A 132 13.14 -6.02 16.12
N PHE A 133 12.87 -6.90 15.15
CA PHE A 133 11.60 -7.63 15.05
C PHE A 133 11.45 -8.63 16.21
N ALA A 134 12.46 -9.44 16.51
CA ALA A 134 12.42 -10.39 17.64
C ALA A 134 12.20 -9.69 19.00
N LEU A 135 12.85 -8.55 19.23
CA LEU A 135 12.64 -7.75 20.44
C LEU A 135 11.22 -7.18 20.52
N ARG A 136 10.68 -6.70 19.39
CA ARG A 136 9.31 -6.18 19.32
C ARG A 136 8.26 -7.26 19.54
N GLU A 137 8.46 -8.44 18.99
CA GLU A 137 7.57 -9.58 19.23
C GLU A 137 7.54 -9.96 20.71
N ARG A 138 8.71 -9.94 21.36
CA ARG A 138 8.85 -10.32 22.77
C ARG A 138 8.37 -9.26 23.76
N PHE A 139 8.56 -7.98 23.47
CA PHE A 139 8.36 -6.88 24.43
C PHE A 139 7.45 -5.74 23.95
N GLY A 140 7.05 -5.72 22.68
CA GLY A 140 6.24 -4.65 22.09
C GLY A 140 4.78 -4.68 22.55
N ARG A 141 4.18 -3.48 22.66
CA ARG A 141 2.74 -3.33 22.93
C ARG A 141 1.87 -3.79 21.76
N ASP A 142 2.32 -3.53 20.53
CA ASP A 142 1.72 -4.05 19.30
C ASP A 142 2.49 -5.31 18.88
N LYS A 143 1.79 -6.46 18.93
CA LYS A 143 2.32 -7.78 18.58
C LYS A 143 2.05 -8.18 17.13
N THR A 144 1.42 -7.32 16.32
CA THR A 144 1.35 -7.58 14.88
C THR A 144 2.77 -7.61 14.32
N VAL A 145 3.00 -8.51 13.34
CA VAL A 145 4.35 -8.81 12.77
C VAL A 145 5.09 -7.53 12.34
N PHE A 146 4.36 -6.43 12.07
CA PHE A 146 4.87 -5.22 11.46
C PHE A 146 4.42 -3.90 12.11
N GLN A 147 3.86 -3.94 13.32
CA GLN A 147 3.28 -2.76 14.00
C GLN A 147 2.20 -2.07 13.16
N THR A 148 1.31 -2.87 12.59
CA THR A 148 0.29 -2.43 11.65
C THR A 148 -1.07 -2.25 12.33
N ALA A 149 -1.14 -2.21 13.67
CA ALA A 149 -2.42 -2.04 14.38
C ALA A 149 -3.14 -0.74 13.99
N TRP A 150 -2.42 0.35 13.73
CA TRP A 150 -3.01 1.60 13.23
C TRP A 150 -3.65 1.44 11.83
N LEU A 151 -3.15 0.49 11.05
CA LEU A 151 -3.57 0.24 9.67
C LEU A 151 -4.76 -0.71 9.63
N TYR A 152 -4.64 -1.87 10.27
CA TYR A 152 -5.66 -2.94 10.29
C TYR A 152 -6.70 -2.79 11.41
N GLY A 153 -6.37 -2.09 12.50
CA GLY A 153 -7.30 -1.83 13.61
C GLY A 153 -8.13 -0.56 13.41
N TYR A 154 -8.03 0.07 12.24
CA TYR A 154 -8.82 1.24 11.90
C TYR A 154 -10.26 0.85 11.59
N ASP A 155 -11.19 1.55 12.23
CA ASP A 155 -12.62 1.37 12.05
C ASP A 155 -13.20 2.59 11.33
N VAL A 156 -13.47 2.43 10.04
CA VAL A 156 -14.08 3.47 9.22
C VAL A 156 -15.48 3.84 9.70
N GLY A 157 -16.23 2.89 10.26
CA GLY A 157 -17.59 3.12 10.75
C GLY A 157 -17.62 4.07 11.94
N ARG A 158 -16.60 4.00 12.81
CA ARG A 158 -16.46 4.93 13.94
C ARG A 158 -16.17 6.36 13.50
N GLU A 159 -15.43 6.58 12.41
CA GLU A 159 -15.17 7.94 11.90
C GLU A 159 -16.38 8.57 11.19
N LEU A 160 -17.41 7.78 10.89
CA LEU A 160 -18.63 8.23 10.22
C LEU A 160 -19.79 8.57 11.18
N GLN A 161 -19.61 8.33 12.49
CA GLN A 161 -20.57 8.68 13.55
C GLN A 161 -20.39 10.14 13.98
#